data_AF-A0A9P3BQN8-F1
#
_entry.id   AF-A0A9P3BQN8-F1
#
_cell.length_a   1.000
_cell.length_b   1.000
_cell.length_c   1.000
_cell.angle_alpha   90.00
_cell.angle_beta   90.00
_cell.angle_gamma   90.00
#
_symmetry.space_group_name_H-M   'P 1'
#
loop_
_entity.id
_entity.type
_entity.pdbx_description
1 polymer ?
#
loop_
_entity_poly.entity_id
_entity_poly.type
_entity_poly.pdbx_seq_one_letter_code
_entity_poly.pdbx_strand_id
1 'polypeptide(L)'
;MAQDQPPDAVSVNEKDPANPQFEDTTSDRFVPLAGLPYDEESGVNNGVDPRSKELSRTVTNTSHIGTLAARTLSLVRTRESGKDIGPPPDGGLFAWTQVLLAHFVIFNTWGYINGFGVFQTYYTEHLGRPPSDISWVGSIQIFLLFFIGTLSGRATDAGFFKVTLATGALLEVFCIFMTSLCTEYWQLFLAQGVGQGIGCGLMFCPTVALMATYFTTKRALAIGIVACGSATGGLVFPAVVVRLLPQVGYGWTMRVLGFITLATLIPPVVFLKQRLPPRKSGPLVEWGAFKELPYLFFAIGMFLNFWGLYVGFFYIGSFGRNIIGVSETTSVYILLVMNGIGILGRVIPNTMADWYTGPLNMLIPFSLVTGLIAFCWAGVDEIHGLYAWSAFYGLAAAGIQSLFPATLTSLTTDLKKAGVRMGMVLSVVAVAALIGSPIAGALIQTAGGHYLYAQMFMGSAILAGTLTLIAARVAKLGFTWHRM
;
A
#
# COMPACT_ATOMS: atom_id res chain seq x y z
N MET A 1 -68.76 42.87 8.61
CA MET A 1 -67.57 43.58 8.13
C MET A 1 -67.18 42.89 6.82
N ALA A 2 -67.43 43.48 5.64
CA ALA A 2 -66.96 44.79 5.14
C ALA A 2 -65.42 44.74 4.96
N GLN A 3 -64.88 44.68 3.73
CA GLN A 3 -64.72 45.77 2.74
C GLN A 3 -63.52 46.69 3.09
N ASP A 4 -62.67 47.16 2.16
CA ASP A 4 -62.85 47.41 0.71
C ASP A 4 -61.68 46.94 -0.21
N GLN A 5 -61.75 47.28 -1.52
CA GLN A 5 -60.79 46.93 -2.61
C GLN A 5 -60.52 48.15 -3.58
N PRO A 6 -59.85 48.05 -4.77
CA PRO A 6 -59.10 49.16 -5.40
C PRO A 6 -59.72 49.67 -6.75
N PRO A 7 -59.05 50.62 -7.44
CA PRO A 7 -58.24 50.26 -8.64
C PRO A 7 -56.84 50.93 -8.61
N ASP A 8 -55.94 50.98 -9.61
CA ASP A 8 -55.85 50.58 -11.05
C ASP A 8 -54.48 49.86 -11.27
N ALA A 9 -54.10 49.12 -12.33
CA ALA A 9 -54.61 48.81 -13.70
C ALA A 9 -53.81 49.44 -14.88
N VAL A 10 -53.86 48.77 -16.06
CA VAL A 10 -53.03 48.91 -17.30
C VAL A 10 -51.66 48.18 -17.23
N SER A 11 -51.28 47.10 -17.95
CA SER A 11 -51.61 46.47 -19.27
C SER A 11 -50.83 47.04 -20.48
N VAL A 12 -50.52 46.38 -21.63
CA VAL A 12 -50.53 44.99 -22.20
C VAL A 12 -49.78 45.10 -23.58
N ASN A 13 -49.06 44.18 -24.25
CA ASN A 13 -48.70 42.73 -24.16
C ASN A 13 -47.25 42.55 -24.77
N GLU A 14 -46.45 41.48 -24.55
CA GLU A 14 -46.45 40.10 -25.13
C GLU A 14 -46.35 39.97 -26.68
N LYS A 15 -45.18 39.54 -27.23
CA LYS A 15 -44.98 38.32 -28.08
C LYS A 15 -43.62 38.17 -28.78
N ASP A 16 -43.22 36.89 -28.93
CA ASP A 16 -42.14 36.26 -29.73
C ASP A 16 -42.66 35.94 -31.18
N PRO A 17 -41.99 35.24 -32.13
CA PRO A 17 -40.58 34.78 -32.24
C PRO A 17 -39.95 34.84 -33.67
N ALA A 18 -38.78 34.18 -33.82
CA ALA A 18 -38.36 33.32 -34.95
C ALA A 18 -37.55 33.88 -36.16
N ASN A 19 -36.99 32.91 -36.91
CA ASN A 19 -35.90 32.98 -37.89
C ASN A 19 -36.34 32.40 -39.26
N PRO A 20 -35.78 32.85 -40.40
CA PRO A 20 -35.76 32.07 -41.65
C PRO A 20 -34.33 31.70 -42.14
N GLN A 21 -34.25 30.92 -43.22
CA GLN A 21 -33.06 30.16 -43.64
C GLN A 21 -32.60 30.47 -45.08
N PHE A 22 -31.34 30.09 -45.39
CA PHE A 22 -30.75 29.71 -46.70
C PHE A 22 -31.19 30.42 -48.01
N GLU A 23 -30.22 30.98 -48.75
CA GLU A 23 -29.70 30.34 -49.99
C GLU A 23 -28.31 30.88 -50.40
N ASP A 24 -27.81 30.53 -51.59
CA ASP A 24 -26.37 30.43 -51.95
C ASP A 24 -25.91 31.38 -53.08
N THR A 25 -24.59 31.56 -53.27
CA THR A 25 -23.80 31.59 -54.54
C THR A 25 -22.57 32.53 -54.61
N THR A 26 -21.42 31.90 -54.93
CA THR A 26 -20.28 32.36 -55.79
C THR A 26 -19.21 33.39 -55.36
N SER A 27 -17.94 32.94 -55.50
CA SER A 27 -16.69 33.70 -55.74
C SER A 27 -16.07 34.47 -54.54
N ASP A 28 -14.75 34.68 -54.45
CA ASP A 28 -13.65 34.38 -55.39
C ASP A 28 -12.28 34.08 -54.71
N ARG A 29 -11.38 33.41 -55.45
CA ARG A 29 -9.90 33.33 -55.34
C ARG A 29 -9.19 33.11 -53.97
N PHE A 30 -8.53 31.94 -53.87
CA PHE A 30 -7.28 31.75 -53.12
C PHE A 30 -6.08 32.41 -53.84
N VAL A 31 -5.05 32.86 -53.10
CA VAL A 31 -3.77 33.35 -53.67
C VAL A 31 -2.58 32.78 -52.87
N PRO A 32 -1.57 32.17 -53.52
CA PRO A 32 -0.35 31.69 -52.87
C PRO A 32 0.79 32.73 -52.88
N LEU A 33 1.80 32.55 -52.03
CA LEU A 33 3.06 33.30 -52.06
C LEU A 33 4.27 32.34 -52.05
N ALA A 34 5.31 32.71 -52.79
CA ALA A 34 6.55 31.94 -52.94
C ALA A 34 7.76 32.88 -53.18
N GLY A 35 8.97 32.40 -52.85
CA GLY A 35 10.24 33.14 -52.94
C GLY A 35 10.97 33.12 -51.59
N LEU A 36 12.09 32.40 -51.35
CA LEU A 36 13.45 32.43 -51.97
C LEU A 36 14.35 33.55 -51.39
N PRO A 37 15.71 33.44 -51.41
CA PRO A 37 16.60 32.32 -51.86
C PRO A 37 17.81 31.99 -50.93
N TYR A 38 18.68 31.05 -51.39
CA TYR A 38 20.09 30.80 -51.01
C TYR A 38 20.39 30.30 -49.56
N ASP A 39 21.53 29.66 -49.25
CA ASP A 39 22.83 29.52 -49.96
C ASP A 39 23.20 28.08 -50.41
N GLU A 40 24.17 27.99 -51.35
CA GLU A 40 24.97 26.80 -51.66
C GLU A 40 26.39 26.95 -51.11
N GLU A 41 27.05 25.85 -50.71
CA GLU A 41 28.52 25.79 -50.77
C GLU A 41 29.03 24.37 -51.04
N SER A 42 29.88 24.21 -52.07
CA SER A 42 30.71 23.03 -52.32
C SER A 42 31.87 22.98 -51.32
N GLY A 43 32.42 21.85 -50.86
CA GLY A 43 32.44 20.50 -51.44
C GLY A 43 33.88 20.11 -51.80
N VAL A 44 34.31 18.87 -51.53
CA VAL A 44 35.59 18.27 -52.00
C VAL A 44 35.45 16.74 -51.95
N ASN A 45 36.07 16.04 -52.92
CA ASN A 45 36.10 14.58 -53.02
C ASN A 45 37.56 14.11 -53.16
N ASN A 46 37.99 13.09 -52.41
CA ASN A 46 39.33 12.49 -52.56
C ASN A 46 39.47 11.15 -51.82
N GLY A 47 40.23 10.21 -52.41
CA GLY A 47 40.84 9.07 -51.72
C GLY A 47 40.02 7.77 -51.70
N VAL A 48 40.55 6.71 -52.34
CA VAL A 48 40.05 5.33 -52.25
C VAL A 48 41.03 4.49 -51.42
N ASP A 49 40.54 3.76 -50.41
CA ASP A 49 41.26 2.63 -49.79
C ASP A 49 40.29 1.45 -49.58
N PRO A 50 40.42 0.32 -50.32
CA PRO A 50 39.41 -0.72 -50.36
C PRO A 50 39.78 -1.96 -49.52
N ARG A 51 39.87 -1.85 -48.17
CA ARG A 51 40.15 -3.05 -47.34
C ARG A 51 39.71 -3.09 -45.86
N SER A 52 38.61 -2.44 -45.47
CA SER A 52 37.93 -2.75 -44.20
C SER A 52 36.78 -3.76 -44.39
N LYS A 53 36.85 -4.91 -43.71
CA LYS A 53 35.71 -5.84 -43.60
C LYS A 53 34.80 -5.38 -42.45
N GLU A 54 33.74 -4.64 -42.76
CA GLU A 54 32.65 -4.48 -41.79
C GLU A 54 31.98 -5.83 -41.52
N LEU A 55 31.96 -6.28 -40.27
CA LEU A 55 31.09 -7.37 -39.87
C LEU A 55 29.66 -6.85 -39.81
N SER A 56 28.84 -7.20 -40.80
CA SER A 56 27.42 -6.91 -40.82
C SER A 56 26.74 -7.51 -39.57
N ARG A 57 26.42 -6.66 -38.60
CA ARG A 57 25.81 -7.06 -37.33
C ARG A 57 24.35 -7.44 -37.60
N THR A 58 24.08 -8.74 -37.77
CA THR A 58 22.71 -9.25 -37.96
C THR A 58 21.83 -8.79 -36.80
N VAL A 59 20.80 -8.00 -37.08
CA VAL A 59 19.88 -7.50 -36.06
C VAL A 59 18.97 -8.65 -35.62
N THR A 60 19.17 -9.13 -34.39
CA THR A 60 18.35 -10.20 -33.81
C THR A 60 16.88 -9.77 -33.74
N ASN A 61 15.96 -10.64 -34.20
CA ASN A 61 14.52 -10.38 -34.29
C ASN A 61 13.79 -10.07 -32.97
N THR A 62 14.48 -10.06 -31.83
CA THR A 62 13.96 -9.66 -30.52
C THR A 62 13.50 -8.20 -30.47
N SER A 63 14.06 -7.33 -31.32
CA SER A 63 13.60 -5.93 -31.47
C SER A 63 12.14 -5.84 -31.92
N HIS A 64 11.74 -6.61 -32.93
CA HIS A 64 10.41 -6.53 -33.54
C HIS A 64 9.28 -6.84 -32.55
N ILE A 65 9.43 -7.83 -31.66
CA ILE A 65 8.42 -8.16 -30.65
C ILE A 65 8.26 -7.02 -29.65
N GLY A 66 9.38 -6.46 -29.16
CA GLY A 66 9.36 -5.30 -28.26
C GLY A 66 8.73 -4.05 -28.90
N THR A 67 9.08 -3.75 -30.16
CA THR A 67 8.51 -2.63 -30.92
C THR A 67 7.02 -2.83 -31.24
N LEU A 68 6.58 -4.05 -31.55
CA LEU A 68 5.17 -4.35 -31.81
C LEU A 68 4.33 -4.26 -30.53
N ALA A 69 4.84 -4.79 -29.41
CA ALA A 69 4.20 -4.64 -28.11
C ALA A 69 4.11 -3.16 -27.70
N ALA A 70 5.19 -2.40 -27.85
CA ALA A 70 5.21 -0.96 -27.58
C ALA A 70 4.23 -0.17 -28.48
N ARG A 71 4.14 -0.47 -29.78
CA ARG A 71 3.15 0.12 -30.70
C ARG A 71 1.72 -0.21 -30.25
N THR A 72 1.42 -1.47 -29.98
CA THR A 72 0.08 -1.90 -29.55
C THR A 72 -0.32 -1.24 -28.21
N LEU A 73 0.60 -1.20 -27.23
CA LEU A 73 0.40 -0.47 -25.98
C LEU A 73 0.17 1.03 -26.20
N SER A 74 0.88 1.66 -27.14
CA SER A 74 0.69 3.09 -27.46
C SER A 74 -0.67 3.39 -28.11
N LEU A 75 -1.20 2.47 -28.92
CA LEU A 75 -2.50 2.58 -29.58
C LEU A 75 -3.67 2.36 -28.60
N VAL A 76 -3.55 1.37 -27.70
CA VAL A 76 -4.53 1.19 -26.62
C VAL A 76 -4.53 2.42 -25.70
N ARG A 77 -3.35 2.90 -25.32
CA ARG A 77 -3.18 4.10 -24.47
C ARG A 77 -3.83 5.35 -25.06
N THR A 78 -3.62 5.62 -26.36
CA THR A 78 -4.23 6.79 -27.02
C THR A 78 -5.74 6.69 -27.11
N ARG A 79 -6.29 5.48 -27.27
CA ARG A 79 -7.75 5.26 -27.32
C ARG A 79 -8.46 5.49 -25.98
N GLU A 80 -7.83 5.20 -24.85
CA GLU A 80 -8.43 5.44 -23.53
C GLU A 80 -8.12 6.83 -22.95
N SER A 81 -6.98 7.43 -23.31
CA SER A 81 -6.53 8.71 -22.73
C SER A 81 -7.41 9.93 -23.07
N GLY A 82 -8.35 9.81 -24.03
CA GLY A 82 -9.26 10.88 -24.44
C GLY A 82 -10.67 10.80 -23.85
N LYS A 83 -10.95 9.83 -22.96
CA LYS A 83 -12.29 9.64 -22.39
C LYS A 83 -12.39 10.35 -21.04
N ASP A 84 -13.33 11.29 -20.90
CA ASP A 84 -13.65 11.85 -19.59
C ASP A 84 -14.25 10.76 -18.69
N ILE A 85 -13.75 10.68 -17.46
CA ILE A 85 -14.06 9.64 -16.48
C ILE A 85 -14.93 10.22 -15.34
N GLY A 86 -15.19 11.53 -15.37
CA GLY A 86 -16.03 12.24 -14.42
C GLY A 86 -15.45 12.33 -13.00
N PRO A 87 -16.22 12.85 -12.04
CA PRO A 87 -15.85 12.82 -10.63
C PRO A 87 -15.77 11.36 -10.11
N PRO A 88 -14.98 11.09 -9.06
CA PRO A 88 -15.01 9.79 -8.38
C PRO A 88 -16.44 9.46 -7.89
N PRO A 89 -16.87 8.19 -7.98
CA PRO A 89 -18.26 7.82 -7.69
C PRO A 89 -18.67 7.94 -6.21
N ASP A 90 -17.73 7.92 -5.26
CA ASP A 90 -17.96 8.12 -3.81
C ASP A 90 -19.05 7.23 -3.15
N GLY A 91 -19.43 6.14 -3.82
CA GLY A 91 -20.48 5.22 -3.40
C GLY A 91 -21.08 4.43 -4.56
N GLY A 92 -22.30 3.93 -4.35
CA GLY A 92 -22.96 2.99 -5.25
C GLY A 92 -22.38 1.56 -5.16
N LEU A 93 -23.18 0.58 -5.57
CA LEU A 93 -22.82 -0.85 -5.46
C LEU A 93 -21.49 -1.17 -6.14
N PHE A 94 -21.21 -0.56 -7.29
CA PHE A 94 -19.97 -0.77 -8.05
C PHE A 94 -18.72 -0.37 -7.26
N ALA A 95 -18.66 0.85 -6.69
CA ALA A 95 -17.49 1.29 -5.94
C ALA A 95 -17.28 0.48 -4.66
N TRP A 96 -18.36 0.13 -3.95
CA TRP A 96 -18.28 -0.73 -2.76
C TRP A 96 -17.88 -2.18 -3.07
N THR A 97 -18.22 -2.68 -4.26
CA THR A 97 -17.69 -3.98 -4.74
C THR A 97 -16.18 -3.88 -4.99
N GLN A 98 -15.67 -2.77 -5.53
CA GLN A 98 -14.22 -2.58 -5.68
C GLN A 98 -13.50 -2.51 -4.32
N VAL A 99 -14.14 -1.92 -3.28
CA VAL A 99 -13.66 -1.96 -1.89
C VAL A 99 -13.60 -3.39 -1.34
N LEU A 100 -14.63 -4.21 -1.55
CA LEU A 100 -14.63 -5.62 -1.11
C LEU A 100 -13.55 -6.45 -1.82
N LEU A 101 -13.36 -6.23 -3.13
CA LEU A 101 -12.31 -6.90 -3.90
C LEU A 101 -10.90 -6.45 -3.45
N ALA A 102 -10.72 -5.17 -3.16
CA ALA A 102 -9.47 -4.65 -2.58
C ALA A 102 -9.21 -5.21 -1.17
N HIS A 103 -10.25 -5.36 -0.34
CA HIS A 103 -10.15 -6.02 0.97
C HIS A 103 -9.61 -7.45 0.85
N PHE A 104 -10.04 -8.23 -0.16
CA PHE A 104 -9.49 -9.58 -0.40
C PHE A 104 -8.02 -9.60 -0.87
N VAL A 105 -7.51 -8.54 -1.49
CA VAL A 105 -6.06 -8.42 -1.75
C VAL A 105 -5.29 -8.17 -0.45
N ILE A 106 -5.78 -7.25 0.39
CA ILE A 106 -5.14 -6.96 1.69
C ILE A 106 -5.27 -8.13 2.67
N PHE A 107 -6.35 -8.89 2.58
CA PHE A 107 -6.57 -10.16 3.30
C PHE A 107 -5.40 -11.11 3.13
N ASN A 108 -4.96 -11.33 1.89
CA ASN A 108 -3.82 -12.19 1.61
C ASN A 108 -2.52 -11.50 2.02
N THR A 109 -2.20 -10.39 1.36
CA THR A 109 -0.89 -9.74 1.50
C THR A 109 -0.51 -9.36 2.93
N TRP A 110 -1.41 -8.70 3.66
CA TRP A 110 -1.15 -8.23 5.02
C TRP A 110 -1.76 -9.12 6.10
N GLY A 111 -2.83 -9.86 5.81
CA GLY A 111 -3.39 -10.80 6.78
C GLY A 111 -2.48 -12.01 7.02
N TYR A 112 -1.80 -12.49 5.98
CA TYR A 112 -0.79 -13.55 6.13
C TYR A 112 0.42 -13.04 6.95
N ILE A 113 0.90 -11.82 6.67
CA ILE A 113 1.98 -11.16 7.42
C ILE A 113 1.59 -10.92 8.89
N ASN A 114 0.39 -10.42 9.17
CA ASN A 114 -0.06 -10.20 10.55
C ASN A 114 -0.30 -11.52 11.30
N GLY A 115 -0.45 -12.64 10.59
CA GLY A 115 -0.46 -14.00 11.15
C GLY A 115 0.92 -14.57 11.45
N PHE A 116 2.01 -13.87 11.12
CA PHE A 116 3.37 -14.42 11.17
C PHE A 116 3.83 -14.88 12.56
N GLY A 117 3.26 -14.37 13.66
CA GLY A 117 3.56 -14.85 15.02
C GLY A 117 3.35 -16.36 15.24
N VAL A 118 2.44 -17.00 14.48
CA VAL A 118 2.29 -18.48 14.52
C VAL A 118 3.47 -19.16 13.84
N PHE A 119 3.84 -18.71 12.64
CA PHE A 119 4.98 -19.23 11.89
C PHE A 119 6.31 -18.98 12.62
N GLN A 120 6.48 -17.80 13.22
CA GLN A 120 7.61 -17.47 14.09
C GLN A 120 7.77 -18.48 15.23
N THR A 121 6.67 -18.80 15.92
CA THR A 121 6.68 -19.77 17.03
C THR A 121 7.01 -21.17 16.50
N TYR A 122 6.26 -21.66 15.50
CA TYR A 122 6.41 -23.00 14.95
C TYR A 122 7.81 -23.23 14.34
N TYR A 123 8.34 -22.31 13.53
CA TYR A 123 9.68 -22.48 12.93
C TYR A 123 10.81 -22.38 13.95
N THR A 124 10.64 -21.62 15.04
CA THR A 124 11.61 -21.59 16.15
C THR A 124 11.66 -22.96 16.83
N GLU A 125 10.49 -23.55 17.16
CA GLU A 125 10.39 -24.87 17.79
C GLU A 125 10.85 -26.01 16.86
N HIS A 126 10.49 -26.00 15.57
CA HIS A 126 10.76 -27.12 14.64
C HIS A 126 12.15 -27.11 13.99
N LEU A 127 12.78 -25.94 13.79
CA LEU A 127 14.09 -25.84 13.12
C LEU A 127 15.26 -25.67 14.11
N GLY A 128 14.98 -25.53 15.41
CA GLY A 128 16.01 -25.29 16.43
C GLY A 128 16.79 -23.99 16.22
N ARG A 129 16.19 -23.01 15.56
CA ARG A 129 16.84 -21.75 15.13
C ARG A 129 16.57 -20.62 16.12
N PRO A 130 17.51 -19.67 16.31
CA PRO A 130 17.26 -18.46 17.08
C PRO A 130 16.01 -17.70 16.59
N PRO A 131 15.22 -17.06 17.47
CA PRO A 131 14.08 -16.26 17.05
C PRO A 131 14.45 -15.12 16.08
N SER A 132 15.67 -14.58 16.22
CA SER A 132 16.29 -13.62 15.29
C SER A 132 16.40 -14.17 13.87
N ASP A 133 17.00 -15.35 13.65
CA ASP A 133 17.07 -16.04 12.35
C ASP A 133 15.68 -16.15 11.70
N ILE A 134 14.69 -16.67 12.45
CA ILE A 134 13.32 -16.87 11.95
C ILE A 134 12.63 -15.54 11.61
N SER A 135 12.83 -14.50 12.41
CA SER A 135 12.17 -13.20 12.21
C SER A 135 12.58 -12.47 10.92
N TRP A 136 13.74 -12.82 10.35
CA TRP A 136 14.14 -12.34 9.02
C TRP A 136 13.19 -12.78 7.91
N VAL A 137 12.52 -13.95 8.04
CA VAL A 137 11.56 -14.43 7.02
C VAL A 137 10.34 -13.50 6.94
N GLY A 138 9.77 -13.11 8.09
CA GLY A 138 8.67 -12.15 8.12
C GLY A 138 9.11 -10.71 7.79
N SER A 139 10.33 -10.33 8.19
CA SER A 139 10.82 -8.96 7.97
C SER A 139 11.24 -8.70 6.51
N ILE A 140 11.83 -9.69 5.82
CA ILE A 140 12.09 -9.57 4.38
C ILE A 140 10.78 -9.58 3.57
N GLN A 141 9.74 -10.28 4.04
CA GLN A 141 8.41 -10.26 3.43
C GLN A 141 7.80 -8.84 3.48
N ILE A 142 7.88 -8.16 4.63
CA ILE A 142 7.40 -6.78 4.79
C ILE A 142 8.28 -5.79 4.00
N PHE A 143 9.60 -5.95 4.02
CA PHE A 143 10.53 -5.13 3.23
C PHE A 143 10.17 -5.17 1.74
N LEU A 144 10.01 -6.37 1.17
CA LEU A 144 9.69 -6.54 -0.24
C LEU A 144 8.27 -6.06 -0.56
N LEU A 145 7.30 -6.23 0.35
CA LEU A 145 5.96 -5.66 0.19
C LEU A 145 6.03 -4.13 -0.04
N PHE A 146 6.78 -3.41 0.79
CA PHE A 146 6.89 -1.95 0.67
C PHE A 146 7.83 -1.49 -0.46
N PHE A 147 8.96 -2.17 -0.65
CA PHE A 147 9.97 -1.82 -1.64
C PHE A 147 9.51 -2.16 -3.07
N ILE A 148 8.99 -3.36 -3.31
CA ILE A 148 8.36 -3.71 -4.60
C ILE A 148 7.04 -2.95 -4.77
N GLY A 149 6.32 -2.65 -3.68
CA GLY A 149 5.17 -1.73 -3.67
C GLY A 149 5.44 -0.38 -4.32
N THR A 150 6.62 0.19 -4.08
CA THR A 150 7.09 1.45 -4.69
C THR A 150 7.21 1.34 -6.22
N LEU A 151 7.60 0.17 -6.73
CA LEU A 151 7.78 -0.08 -8.17
C LEU A 151 6.45 -0.46 -8.85
N SER A 152 5.64 -1.29 -8.20
CA SER A 152 4.36 -1.79 -8.69
C SER A 152 3.29 -0.69 -8.79
N GLY A 153 3.27 0.25 -7.84
CA GLY A 153 2.45 1.46 -7.92
C GLY A 153 2.76 2.31 -9.16
N ARG A 154 4.04 2.41 -9.56
CA ARG A 154 4.46 3.12 -10.77
C ARG A 154 4.15 2.35 -12.06
N ALA A 155 4.18 1.01 -12.02
CA ALA A 155 3.70 0.18 -13.13
C ALA A 155 2.18 0.34 -13.33
N THR A 156 1.42 0.48 -12.23
CA THR A 156 -0.01 0.80 -12.24
C THR A 156 -0.28 2.18 -12.84
N ASP A 157 0.48 3.20 -12.45
CA ASP A 157 0.43 4.53 -13.06
C ASP A 157 0.68 4.50 -14.58
N ALA A 158 1.55 3.61 -15.05
CA ALA A 158 1.84 3.38 -16.47
C ALA A 158 0.80 2.52 -17.20
N GLY A 159 -0.25 2.04 -16.52
CA GLY A 159 -1.35 1.25 -17.10
C GLY A 159 -1.25 -0.27 -16.92
N PHE A 160 -0.23 -0.79 -16.25
CA PHE A 160 -0.01 -2.24 -16.12
C PHE A 160 -0.75 -2.90 -14.96
N PHE A 161 -1.72 -2.23 -14.32
CA PHE A 161 -2.41 -2.67 -13.09
C PHE A 161 -2.80 -4.16 -13.09
N LYS A 162 -3.54 -4.61 -14.12
CA LYS A 162 -4.01 -6.00 -14.21
C LYS A 162 -2.87 -7.01 -14.31
N VAL A 163 -1.81 -6.69 -15.05
CA VAL A 163 -0.63 -7.56 -15.20
C VAL A 163 0.12 -7.65 -13.88
N THR A 164 0.34 -6.52 -13.20
CA THR A 164 1.03 -6.46 -11.91
C THR A 164 0.26 -7.23 -10.84
N LEU A 165 -1.08 -7.01 -10.75
CA LEU A 165 -1.97 -7.71 -9.82
C LEU A 165 -1.99 -9.23 -10.07
N ALA A 166 -2.17 -9.67 -11.32
CA ALA A 166 -2.22 -11.09 -11.66
C ALA A 166 -0.86 -11.78 -11.42
N THR A 167 0.26 -11.12 -11.74
CA THR A 167 1.61 -11.65 -11.49
C THR A 167 1.86 -11.80 -10.00
N GLY A 168 1.48 -10.80 -9.19
CA GLY A 168 1.60 -10.86 -7.74
C GLY A 168 0.76 -11.98 -7.12
N ALA A 169 -0.49 -12.15 -7.56
CA ALA A 169 -1.38 -13.20 -7.08
C ALA A 169 -0.89 -14.62 -7.43
N LEU A 170 -0.44 -14.82 -8.67
CA LEU A 170 0.13 -16.09 -9.11
C LEU A 170 1.40 -16.44 -8.33
N LEU A 171 2.27 -15.44 -8.06
CA LEU A 171 3.49 -15.62 -7.29
C LEU A 171 3.20 -15.93 -5.82
N GLU A 172 2.28 -15.20 -5.16
CA GLU A 172 1.89 -15.45 -3.77
C GLU A 172 1.31 -16.87 -3.61
N VAL A 173 0.35 -17.27 -4.46
CA VAL A 173 -0.24 -18.62 -4.44
C VAL A 173 0.83 -19.68 -4.67
N PHE A 174 1.67 -19.54 -5.71
CA PHE A 174 2.76 -20.46 -6.00
C PHE A 174 3.71 -20.61 -4.80
N CYS A 175 4.11 -19.49 -4.18
CA CYS A 175 5.01 -19.50 -3.06
C CYS A 175 4.39 -20.11 -1.79
N ILE A 176 3.09 -19.93 -1.51
CA ILE A 176 2.42 -20.66 -0.41
C ILE A 176 2.47 -22.18 -0.67
N PHE A 177 2.23 -22.63 -1.90
CA PHE A 177 2.36 -24.04 -2.26
C PHE A 177 3.81 -24.56 -2.17
N MET A 178 4.82 -23.76 -2.51
CA MET A 178 6.23 -24.12 -2.30
C MET A 178 6.61 -24.16 -0.81
N THR A 179 6.09 -23.24 0.01
CA THR A 179 6.23 -23.27 1.47
C THR A 179 5.69 -24.58 2.06
N SER A 180 4.65 -25.18 1.47
CA SER A 180 4.13 -26.51 1.87
C SER A 180 5.08 -27.70 1.67
N LEU A 181 6.22 -27.48 1.01
CA LEU A 181 7.27 -28.47 0.72
C LEU A 181 8.59 -28.17 1.44
N CYS A 182 8.67 -27.06 2.19
CA CYS A 182 9.90 -26.63 2.84
C CYS A 182 10.19 -27.43 4.11
N THR A 183 11.43 -27.91 4.22
CA THR A 183 12.01 -28.53 5.43
C THR A 183 13.15 -27.70 6.01
N GLU A 184 13.76 -26.83 5.21
CA GLU A 184 14.96 -26.06 5.57
C GLU A 184 14.67 -24.56 5.70
N TYR A 185 15.39 -23.89 6.61
CA TYR A 185 15.29 -22.44 6.82
C TYR A 185 15.45 -21.62 5.54
N TRP A 186 16.43 -21.97 4.69
CA TRP A 186 16.68 -21.23 3.44
C TRP A 186 15.55 -21.37 2.42
N GLN A 187 14.81 -22.49 2.44
CA GLN A 187 13.67 -22.71 1.57
C GLN A 187 12.49 -21.83 2.01
N LEU A 188 12.23 -21.75 3.32
CA LEU A 188 11.23 -20.84 3.89
C LEU A 188 11.59 -19.38 3.61
N PHE A 189 12.86 -19.00 3.77
CA PHE A 189 13.33 -17.65 3.47
C PHE A 189 13.11 -17.27 2.00
N LEU A 190 13.35 -18.19 1.05
CA LEU A 190 13.09 -17.93 -0.37
C LEU A 190 11.60 -17.98 -0.74
N ALA A 191 10.83 -18.94 -0.24
CA ALA A 191 9.42 -19.10 -0.60
C ALA A 191 8.52 -18.09 0.14
N GLN A 192 8.50 -18.13 1.47
CA GLN A 192 7.67 -17.27 2.31
C GLN A 192 8.25 -15.86 2.48
N GLY A 193 9.56 -15.73 2.64
CA GLY A 193 10.20 -14.42 2.76
C GLY A 193 10.23 -13.67 1.43
N VAL A 194 11.06 -14.14 0.50
CA VAL A 194 11.35 -13.42 -0.76
C VAL A 194 10.19 -13.53 -1.77
N GLY A 195 9.72 -14.74 -2.05
CA GLY A 195 8.71 -15.02 -3.08
C GLY A 195 7.35 -14.38 -2.78
N GLN A 196 6.75 -14.72 -1.64
CA GLN A 196 5.52 -14.06 -1.20
C GLN A 196 5.74 -12.55 -0.99
N GLY A 197 6.88 -12.10 -0.45
CA GLY A 197 7.17 -10.67 -0.27
C GLY A 197 7.09 -9.85 -1.58
N ILE A 198 7.67 -10.38 -2.67
CA ILE A 198 7.53 -9.80 -4.02
C ILE A 198 6.07 -9.86 -4.49
N GLY A 199 5.40 -11.01 -4.31
CA GLY A 199 3.97 -11.18 -4.68
C GLY A 199 3.06 -10.14 -4.00
N CYS A 200 3.22 -9.98 -2.69
CA CYS A 200 2.52 -8.98 -1.90
C CYS A 200 2.81 -7.56 -2.37
N GLY A 201 4.07 -7.22 -2.62
CA GLY A 201 4.46 -5.90 -3.10
C GLY A 201 3.94 -5.58 -4.51
N LEU A 202 3.79 -6.58 -5.38
CA LEU A 202 3.15 -6.43 -6.69
C LEU A 202 1.64 -6.13 -6.60
N MET A 203 0.97 -6.43 -5.48
CA MET A 203 -0.48 -6.23 -5.34
C MET A 203 -0.88 -5.09 -4.40
N PHE A 204 -0.14 -4.89 -3.30
CA PHE A 204 -0.50 -3.99 -2.21
C PHE A 204 -0.66 -2.53 -2.66
N CYS A 205 0.43 -1.88 -3.09
CA CYS A 205 0.40 -0.46 -3.47
C CYS A 205 -0.51 -0.16 -4.68
N PRO A 206 -0.56 -0.99 -5.75
CA PRO A 206 -1.54 -0.87 -6.82
C PRO A 206 -2.98 -0.83 -6.31
N THR A 207 -3.32 -1.70 -5.37
CA THR A 207 -4.68 -1.81 -4.83
C THR A 207 -5.04 -0.60 -3.98
N VAL A 208 -4.15 -0.18 -3.07
CA VAL A 208 -4.37 1.02 -2.23
C VAL A 208 -4.46 2.29 -3.09
N ALA A 209 -3.57 2.43 -4.09
CA ALA A 209 -3.59 3.56 -5.02
C ALA A 209 -4.89 3.61 -5.83
N LEU A 210 -5.41 2.45 -6.27
CA LEU A 210 -6.68 2.37 -7.00
C LEU A 210 -7.86 2.87 -6.14
N MET A 211 -7.95 2.48 -4.87
CA MET A 211 -9.05 2.88 -3.98
C MET A 211 -9.15 4.41 -3.82
N ALA A 212 -8.02 5.10 -3.74
CA ALA A 212 -7.99 6.56 -3.67
C ALA A 212 -8.58 7.26 -4.92
N THR A 213 -8.73 6.54 -6.05
CA THR A 213 -9.37 7.06 -7.29
C THR A 213 -10.88 6.90 -7.33
N TYR A 214 -11.46 6.06 -6.47
CA TYR A 214 -12.90 5.78 -6.40
C TYR A 214 -13.66 6.69 -5.42
N PHE A 215 -12.96 7.27 -4.43
CA PHE A 215 -13.55 8.08 -3.37
C PHE A 215 -12.77 9.39 -3.14
N THR A 216 -13.50 10.46 -2.82
CA THR A 216 -12.99 11.75 -2.32
C THR A 216 -13.45 11.99 -0.89
N THR A 217 -14.76 11.99 -0.64
CA THR A 217 -15.38 12.38 0.65
C THR A 217 -15.43 11.24 1.67
N LYS A 218 -15.33 9.98 1.21
CA LYS A 218 -15.30 8.78 2.06
C LYS A 218 -13.98 8.02 1.92
N ARG A 219 -12.90 8.74 1.65
CA ARG A 219 -11.63 8.14 1.21
C ARG A 219 -10.93 7.36 2.33
N ALA A 220 -10.76 7.92 3.52
CA ALA A 220 -10.13 7.17 4.60
C ALA A 220 -11.07 6.07 5.12
N LEU A 221 -12.40 6.26 5.12
CA LEU A 221 -13.35 5.17 5.38
C LEU A 221 -13.17 3.98 4.40
N ALA A 222 -13.12 4.25 3.09
CA ALA A 222 -12.93 3.20 2.09
C ALA A 222 -11.56 2.51 2.23
N ILE A 223 -10.49 3.29 2.44
CA ILE A 223 -9.14 2.75 2.70
C ILE A 223 -9.10 1.96 4.02
N GLY A 224 -9.84 2.38 5.06
CA GLY A 224 -9.95 1.69 6.34
C GLY A 224 -10.63 0.32 6.20
N ILE A 225 -11.75 0.25 5.46
CA ILE A 225 -12.44 -1.03 5.16
C ILE A 225 -11.53 -1.97 4.36
N VAL A 226 -10.75 -1.45 3.41
CA VAL A 226 -9.75 -2.22 2.66
C VAL A 226 -8.60 -2.67 3.58
N ALA A 227 -8.11 -1.80 4.46
CA ALA A 227 -7.09 -2.11 5.45
C ALA A 227 -7.56 -3.17 6.46
N CYS A 228 -8.86 -3.26 6.77
CA CYS A 228 -9.42 -4.34 7.60
C CYS A 228 -9.20 -5.74 7.01
N GLY A 229 -8.85 -5.88 5.73
CA GLY A 229 -8.38 -7.14 5.16
C GLY A 229 -7.20 -7.73 5.96
N SER A 230 -6.29 -6.86 6.40
CA SER A 230 -5.11 -7.26 7.19
C SER A 230 -5.46 -7.83 8.57
N ALA A 231 -6.66 -7.53 9.07
CA ALA A 231 -7.19 -8.10 10.30
C ALA A 231 -8.02 -9.37 10.04
N THR A 232 -8.85 -9.40 9.00
CA THR A 232 -9.67 -10.57 8.66
C THR A 232 -8.81 -11.75 8.19
N GLY A 233 -7.77 -11.51 7.38
CA GLY A 233 -6.78 -12.55 7.05
C GLY A 233 -5.91 -12.91 8.25
N GLY A 234 -5.54 -11.92 9.08
CA GLY A 234 -4.85 -12.12 10.37
C GLY A 234 -5.70 -12.86 11.43
N LEU A 235 -7.00 -13.02 11.19
CA LEU A 235 -7.89 -13.92 11.93
C LEU A 235 -7.97 -15.31 11.29
N VAL A 236 -8.15 -15.38 9.96
CA VAL A 236 -8.37 -16.65 9.26
C VAL A 236 -7.11 -17.52 9.22
N PHE A 237 -5.96 -17.03 8.76
CA PHE A 237 -4.79 -17.90 8.59
C PHE A 237 -4.29 -18.50 9.91
N PRO A 238 -4.13 -17.73 11.03
CA PRO A 238 -3.71 -18.29 12.31
C PRO A 238 -4.70 -19.33 12.88
N ALA A 239 -6.01 -19.07 12.74
CA ALA A 239 -7.04 -20.01 13.19
C ALA A 239 -7.05 -21.32 12.38
N VAL A 240 -6.82 -21.24 11.06
CA VAL A 240 -6.69 -22.42 10.19
C VAL A 240 -5.42 -23.21 10.54
N VAL A 241 -4.28 -22.53 10.80
CA VAL A 241 -3.05 -23.20 11.21
C VAL A 241 -3.24 -23.99 12.51
N VAL A 242 -3.71 -23.36 13.59
CA VAL A 242 -3.89 -24.05 14.89
C VAL A 242 -4.87 -25.22 14.83
N ARG A 243 -5.90 -25.15 13.97
CA ARG A 243 -6.85 -26.24 13.83
C ARG A 243 -6.33 -27.38 12.95
N LEU A 244 -5.58 -27.10 11.89
CA LEU A 244 -5.14 -28.13 10.93
C LEU A 244 -3.75 -28.70 11.20
N LEU A 245 -2.82 -27.92 11.75
CA LEU A 245 -1.45 -28.35 12.01
C LEU A 245 -1.35 -29.65 12.83
N PRO A 246 -2.10 -29.84 13.94
CA PRO A 246 -2.10 -31.11 14.68
C PRO A 246 -2.95 -32.22 14.05
N GLN A 247 -3.77 -31.94 13.04
CA GLN A 247 -4.68 -32.93 12.41
C GLN A 247 -4.15 -33.49 11.08
N VAL A 248 -3.54 -32.65 10.24
CA VAL A 248 -3.06 -33.03 8.89
C VAL A 248 -1.58 -32.67 8.65
N GLY A 249 -0.90 -32.12 9.66
CA GLY A 249 0.50 -31.73 9.57
C GLY A 249 0.74 -30.46 8.74
N TYR A 250 1.99 -29.99 8.77
CA TYR A 250 2.41 -28.72 8.18
C TYR A 250 2.10 -28.63 6.68
N GLY A 251 2.53 -29.61 5.88
CA GLY A 251 2.38 -29.57 4.41
C GLY A 251 0.93 -29.45 3.94
N TRP A 252 -0.01 -30.18 4.55
CA TRP A 252 -1.44 -30.04 4.19
C TRP A 252 -2.05 -28.76 4.75
N THR A 253 -1.63 -28.30 5.93
CA THR A 253 -2.05 -27.01 6.49
C THR A 253 -1.69 -25.86 5.55
N MET A 254 -0.43 -25.79 5.09
CA MET A 254 0.02 -24.75 4.15
C MET A 254 -0.70 -24.82 2.80
N ARG A 255 -1.04 -26.02 2.30
CA ARG A 255 -1.86 -26.20 1.09
C ARG A 255 -3.27 -25.64 1.26
N VAL A 256 -3.89 -25.82 2.43
CA VAL A 256 -5.21 -25.23 2.72
C VAL A 256 -5.14 -23.71 2.77
N LEU A 257 -4.07 -23.11 3.32
CA LEU A 257 -3.85 -21.67 3.21
C LEU A 257 -3.75 -21.25 1.72
N GLY A 258 -3.01 -22.01 0.91
CA GLY A 258 -2.87 -21.78 -0.53
C GLY A 258 -4.20 -21.85 -1.30
N PHE A 259 -5.09 -22.78 -0.94
CA PHE A 259 -6.44 -22.85 -1.50
C PHE A 259 -7.34 -21.68 -1.05
N ILE A 260 -7.24 -21.23 0.20
CA ILE A 260 -7.95 -20.04 0.70
C ILE A 260 -7.47 -18.79 -0.04
N THR A 261 -6.16 -18.64 -0.22
CA THR A 261 -5.57 -17.52 -0.97
C THR A 261 -5.95 -17.55 -2.45
N LEU A 262 -5.94 -18.72 -3.10
CA LEU A 262 -6.43 -18.88 -4.46
C LEU A 262 -7.91 -18.48 -4.59
N ALA A 263 -8.78 -18.98 -3.71
CA ALA A 263 -10.20 -18.69 -3.73
C ALA A 263 -10.53 -17.20 -3.47
N THR A 264 -9.73 -16.52 -2.65
CA THR A 264 -9.93 -15.10 -2.33
C THR A 264 -9.24 -14.13 -3.31
N LEU A 265 -8.18 -14.54 -4.02
CA LEU A 265 -7.51 -13.71 -5.04
C LEU A 265 -8.11 -13.84 -6.45
N ILE A 266 -8.79 -14.94 -6.79
CA ILE A 266 -9.48 -15.08 -8.09
C ILE A 266 -10.47 -13.92 -8.33
N PRO A 267 -11.40 -13.56 -7.42
CA PRO A 267 -12.35 -12.50 -7.68
C PRO A 267 -11.69 -11.12 -7.87
N PRO A 268 -10.70 -10.67 -7.07
CA PRO A 268 -9.95 -9.44 -7.36
C PRO A 268 -9.23 -9.46 -8.71
N VAL A 269 -8.50 -10.54 -9.04
CA VAL A 269 -7.77 -10.65 -10.32
C VAL A 269 -8.72 -10.50 -11.52
N VAL A 270 -9.93 -11.05 -11.44
CA VAL A 270 -10.96 -10.89 -12.48
C VAL A 270 -11.65 -9.52 -12.42
N PHE A 271 -12.27 -9.15 -11.29
CA PHE A 271 -13.28 -8.08 -11.21
C PHE A 271 -12.78 -6.72 -10.72
N LEU A 272 -11.56 -6.61 -10.17
CA LEU A 272 -10.97 -5.33 -9.73
C LEU A 272 -10.53 -4.51 -10.96
N LYS A 273 -11.08 -3.32 -11.17
CA LYS A 273 -10.96 -2.51 -12.39
C LYS A 273 -10.17 -1.23 -12.14
N GLN A 274 -9.17 -0.95 -12.98
CA GLN A 274 -8.51 0.34 -13.01
C GLN A 274 -9.49 1.44 -13.47
N ARG A 275 -9.56 2.57 -12.75
CA ARG A 275 -10.43 3.70 -13.09
C ARG A 275 -9.76 4.80 -13.91
N LEU A 276 -8.52 5.17 -13.60
CA LEU A 276 -7.80 6.27 -14.26
C LEU A 276 -6.94 5.78 -15.43
N PRO A 277 -6.73 6.60 -16.49
CA PRO A 277 -6.04 6.16 -17.69
C PRO A 277 -4.52 6.17 -17.48
N PRO A 278 -3.73 5.49 -18.34
CA PRO A 278 -2.28 5.38 -18.16
C PRO A 278 -1.55 6.74 -18.23
N ARG A 279 -1.07 7.24 -17.08
CA ARG A 279 -0.28 8.49 -16.98
C ARG A 279 1.19 8.24 -17.32
N LYS A 280 1.94 9.30 -17.70
CA LYS A 280 3.40 9.18 -17.83
C LYS A 280 3.99 9.12 -16.42
N SER A 281 4.68 8.04 -16.08
CA SER A 281 5.38 7.93 -14.80
C SER A 281 6.42 9.06 -14.68
N GLY A 282 6.42 9.76 -13.55
CA GLY A 282 7.39 10.84 -13.27
C GLY A 282 8.81 10.31 -12.98
N PRO A 283 9.73 11.15 -12.48
CA PRO A 283 11.04 10.68 -12.01
C PRO A 283 10.90 9.60 -10.91
N LEU A 284 11.93 8.78 -10.71
CA LEU A 284 11.94 7.74 -9.66
C LEU A 284 12.02 8.32 -8.24
N VAL A 285 12.75 9.44 -8.08
CA VAL A 285 12.97 10.12 -6.80
C VAL A 285 12.75 11.62 -6.99
N GLU A 286 12.03 12.26 -6.08
CA GLU A 286 11.89 13.72 -5.99
C GLU A 286 12.74 14.24 -4.82
N TRP A 287 14.04 14.44 -5.05
CA TRP A 287 14.96 14.94 -4.00
C TRP A 287 14.53 16.27 -3.35
N GLY A 288 13.70 17.07 -4.04
CA GLY A 288 13.09 18.27 -3.47
C GLY A 288 12.13 18.00 -2.30
N ALA A 289 11.44 16.85 -2.28
CA ALA A 289 10.48 16.53 -1.22
C ALA A 289 11.17 16.38 0.15
N PHE A 290 12.39 15.84 0.22
CA PHE A 290 13.17 15.77 1.46
C PHE A 290 13.71 17.14 1.95
N LYS A 291 13.55 18.22 1.18
CA LYS A 291 13.79 19.60 1.64
C LYS A 291 12.57 20.21 2.33
N GLU A 292 11.39 19.61 2.18
CA GLU A 292 10.17 20.03 2.87
C GLU A 292 10.16 19.42 4.27
N LEU A 293 10.42 20.23 5.30
CA LEU A 293 10.53 19.78 6.70
C LEU A 293 9.36 18.87 7.17
N PRO A 294 8.08 19.14 6.86
CA PRO A 294 6.98 18.23 7.21
C PRO A 294 7.12 16.83 6.62
N TYR A 295 7.60 16.72 5.38
CA TYR A 295 7.77 15.45 4.69
C TYR A 295 9.01 14.69 5.18
N LEU A 296 10.12 15.40 5.44
CA LEU A 296 11.33 14.83 6.03
C LEU A 296 11.07 14.29 7.45
N PHE A 297 10.49 15.09 8.34
CA PHE A 297 10.13 14.65 9.68
C PHE A 297 9.07 13.53 9.66
N PHE A 298 8.12 13.55 8.73
CA PHE A 298 7.20 12.43 8.57
C PHE A 298 7.92 11.14 8.15
N ALA A 299 8.85 11.18 7.20
CA ALA A 299 9.60 10.00 6.78
C ALA A 299 10.41 9.39 7.93
N ILE A 300 11.09 10.22 8.74
CA ILE A 300 11.85 9.79 9.92
C ILE A 300 10.90 9.27 11.02
N GLY A 301 9.80 9.97 11.28
CA GLY A 301 8.80 9.59 12.28
C GLY A 301 8.10 8.27 11.96
N MET A 302 7.85 8.00 10.66
CA MET A 302 7.29 6.73 10.20
C MET A 302 8.32 5.60 10.17
N PHE A 303 9.59 5.88 9.84
CA PHE A 303 10.70 4.92 10.00
C PHE A 303 10.75 4.42 11.45
N LEU A 304 10.86 5.34 12.42
CA LEU A 304 10.99 5.01 13.84
C LEU A 304 9.76 4.28 14.39
N ASN A 305 8.55 4.63 13.95
CA ASN A 305 7.34 3.88 14.26
C ASN A 305 7.41 2.43 13.75
N PHE A 306 7.69 2.23 12.45
CA PHE A 306 7.71 0.90 11.83
C PHE A 306 8.89 0.03 12.26
N TRP A 307 9.94 0.64 12.82
CA TRP A 307 11.09 -0.06 13.41
C TRP A 307 10.70 -0.83 14.69
N GLY A 308 9.75 -0.30 15.47
CA GLY A 308 9.19 -1.00 16.64
C GLY A 308 7.91 -1.79 16.35
N LEU A 309 7.04 -1.31 15.44
CA LEU A 309 5.65 -1.74 15.33
C LEU A 309 5.44 -3.25 15.12
N TYR A 310 6.30 -3.95 14.38
CA TYR A 310 6.14 -5.40 14.13
C TYR A 310 6.74 -6.30 15.22
N VAL A 311 7.50 -5.74 16.17
CA VAL A 311 8.06 -6.51 17.30
C VAL A 311 6.92 -7.13 18.11
N GLY A 312 5.87 -6.36 18.45
CA GLY A 312 4.69 -6.89 19.12
C GLY A 312 4.00 -8.01 18.33
N PHE A 313 3.78 -7.83 17.03
CA PHE A 313 3.10 -8.82 16.18
C PHE A 313 3.84 -10.15 16.05
N PHE A 314 5.18 -10.13 15.97
CA PHE A 314 5.96 -11.36 15.79
C PHE A 314 6.23 -12.07 17.12
N TYR A 315 6.50 -11.31 18.19
CA TYR A 315 7.03 -11.86 19.45
C TYR A 315 5.99 -12.08 20.56
N ILE A 316 4.75 -11.59 20.42
CA ILE A 316 3.68 -11.82 21.43
C ILE A 316 3.41 -13.33 21.66
N GLY A 317 3.49 -14.14 20.61
CA GLY A 317 3.26 -15.59 20.68
C GLY A 317 4.36 -16.29 21.46
N SER A 318 5.62 -16.07 21.08
CA SER A 318 6.79 -16.65 21.75
C SER A 318 7.00 -16.11 23.16
N PHE A 319 6.59 -14.88 23.45
CA PHE A 319 6.54 -14.33 24.81
C PHE A 319 5.56 -15.11 25.69
N GLY A 320 4.31 -15.27 25.23
CA GLY A 320 3.29 -16.05 25.95
C GLY A 320 3.74 -17.50 26.20
N ARG A 321 4.39 -18.13 25.21
CA ARG A 321 4.94 -19.49 25.32
C ARG A 321 6.09 -19.58 26.32
N ASN A 322 7.10 -18.72 26.19
CA ASN A 322 8.40 -18.88 26.87
C ASN A 322 8.47 -18.21 28.24
N ILE A 323 7.67 -17.17 28.50
CA ILE A 323 7.67 -16.41 29.76
C ILE A 323 6.45 -16.76 30.62
N ILE A 324 5.25 -16.79 30.03
CA ILE A 324 3.99 -17.03 30.76
C ILE A 324 3.56 -18.52 30.71
N GLY A 325 4.20 -19.35 29.88
CA GLY A 325 3.97 -20.80 29.83
C GLY A 325 2.65 -21.22 29.19
N VAL A 326 2.02 -20.37 28.36
CA VAL A 326 0.70 -20.69 27.77
C VAL A 326 0.79 -21.79 26.68
N SER A 327 -0.33 -22.44 26.38
CA SER A 327 -0.40 -23.42 25.30
C SER A 327 -0.21 -22.77 23.91
N GLU A 328 0.22 -23.54 22.91
CA GLU A 328 0.28 -23.11 21.51
C GLU A 328 -1.06 -22.51 21.04
N THR A 329 -2.17 -23.22 21.28
CA THR A 329 -3.53 -22.76 21.00
C THR A 329 -3.83 -21.40 21.66
N THR A 330 -3.35 -21.19 22.89
CA THR A 330 -3.54 -19.94 23.64
C THR A 330 -2.70 -18.79 23.07
N SER A 331 -1.43 -19.03 22.70
CA SER A 331 -0.55 -17.99 22.15
C SER A 331 -1.10 -17.46 20.81
N VAL A 332 -1.78 -18.31 20.05
CA VAL A 332 -2.49 -17.90 18.83
C VAL A 332 -3.82 -17.23 19.12
N TYR A 333 -4.61 -17.64 20.12
CA TYR A 333 -5.80 -16.88 20.53
C TYR A 333 -5.46 -15.43 20.94
N ILE A 334 -4.30 -15.20 21.56
CA ILE A 334 -3.79 -13.87 21.87
C ILE A 334 -3.49 -13.06 20.58
N LEU A 335 -2.83 -13.67 19.58
CA LEU A 335 -2.60 -13.05 18.26
C LEU A 335 -3.90 -12.75 17.49
N LEU A 336 -4.92 -13.61 17.66
CA LEU A 336 -6.26 -13.43 17.08
C LEU A 336 -7.00 -12.26 17.74
N VAL A 337 -6.95 -12.12 19.07
CA VAL A 337 -7.55 -10.98 19.80
C VAL A 337 -6.92 -9.65 19.33
N MET A 338 -5.59 -9.59 19.22
CA MET A 338 -4.87 -8.41 18.73
C MET A 338 -5.29 -8.01 17.31
N ASN A 339 -5.42 -8.98 16.40
CA ASN A 339 -5.87 -8.70 15.03
C ASN A 339 -7.34 -8.28 14.97
N GLY A 340 -8.23 -8.99 15.68
CA GLY A 340 -9.67 -8.73 15.68
C GLY A 340 -10.04 -7.35 16.25
N ILE A 341 -9.45 -6.97 17.39
CA ILE A 341 -9.66 -5.63 17.96
C ILE A 341 -9.00 -4.55 17.09
N GLY A 342 -7.93 -4.89 16.39
CA GLY A 342 -7.36 -4.08 15.31
C GLY A 342 -8.29 -3.78 14.13
N ILE A 343 -9.48 -4.40 14.01
CA ILE A 343 -10.51 -3.96 13.05
C ILE A 343 -11.06 -2.59 13.47
N LEU A 344 -11.40 -2.42 14.75
CA LEU A 344 -11.85 -1.14 15.31
C LEU A 344 -10.75 -0.09 15.19
N GLY A 345 -9.50 -0.51 15.42
CA GLY A 345 -8.29 0.30 15.22
C GLY A 345 -8.03 0.74 13.78
N ARG A 346 -8.74 0.18 12.78
CA ARG A 346 -8.65 0.62 11.37
C ARG A 346 -9.86 1.44 10.94
N VAL A 347 -11.06 1.13 11.43
CA VAL A 347 -12.26 1.90 11.07
C VAL A 347 -12.33 3.24 11.80
N ILE A 348 -12.23 3.23 13.14
CA ILE A 348 -12.49 4.40 14.00
C ILE A 348 -11.54 5.57 13.72
N PRO A 349 -10.20 5.42 13.73
CA PRO A 349 -9.32 6.56 13.45
C PRO A 349 -9.48 7.11 12.03
N ASN A 350 -9.82 6.28 11.04
CA ASN A 350 -9.96 6.75 9.66
C ASN A 350 -11.27 7.53 9.44
N THR A 351 -12.39 7.14 10.07
CA THR A 351 -13.60 7.99 10.07
C THR A 351 -13.40 9.28 10.87
N MET A 352 -12.70 9.24 12.01
CA MET A 352 -12.37 10.44 12.78
C MET A 352 -11.41 11.39 12.04
N ALA A 353 -10.50 10.84 11.23
CA ALA A 353 -9.63 11.61 10.35
C ALA A 353 -10.42 12.29 9.21
N ASP A 354 -11.27 11.54 8.48
CA ASP A 354 -12.13 12.09 7.40
C ASP A 354 -13.10 13.17 7.91
N TRP A 355 -13.66 13.05 9.12
CA TRP A 355 -14.76 13.90 9.60
C TRP A 355 -14.37 15.06 10.52
N TYR A 356 -13.30 14.92 11.32
CA TYR A 356 -13.06 15.85 12.45
C TYR A 356 -11.68 16.50 12.52
N THR A 357 -10.61 15.81 12.12
CA THR A 357 -9.23 16.21 12.51
C THR A 357 -8.19 16.24 11.39
N GLY A 358 -8.37 15.47 10.31
CA GLY A 358 -7.32 15.22 9.32
C GLY A 358 -6.31 14.15 9.78
N PRO A 359 -5.77 13.32 8.86
CA PRO A 359 -5.09 12.07 9.22
C PRO A 359 -3.80 12.25 10.03
N LEU A 360 -3.03 13.33 9.81
CA LEU A 360 -1.81 13.61 10.60
C LEU A 360 -2.14 13.86 12.09
N ASN A 361 -3.22 14.60 12.35
CA ASN A 361 -3.64 14.93 13.72
C ASN A 361 -4.23 13.71 14.45
N MET A 362 -4.74 12.71 13.73
CA MET A 362 -5.18 11.43 14.30
C MET A 362 -4.02 10.42 14.46
N LEU A 363 -3.00 10.49 13.60
CA LEU A 363 -1.85 9.59 13.63
C LEU A 363 -0.96 9.81 14.87
N ILE A 364 -0.73 11.07 15.26
CA ILE A 364 0.10 11.43 16.42
C ILE A 364 -0.39 10.80 17.74
N PRO A 365 -1.67 10.93 18.16
CA PRO A 365 -2.14 10.31 19.41
C PRO A 365 -2.15 8.77 19.34
N PHE A 366 -2.42 8.16 18.17
CA PHE A 366 -2.29 6.69 18.02
C PHE A 366 -0.82 6.22 18.11
N SER A 367 0.11 6.99 17.55
CA SER A 367 1.57 6.80 17.71
C SER A 367 1.98 6.88 19.18
N LEU A 368 1.54 7.92 19.90
CA LEU A 368 1.81 8.10 21.33
C LEU A 368 1.26 6.94 22.18
N VAL A 369 -0.02 6.61 22.00
CA VAL A 369 -0.69 5.54 22.76
C VAL A 369 -0.04 4.18 22.49
N THR A 370 0.32 3.87 21.24
CA THR A 370 1.04 2.62 20.92
C THR A 370 2.41 2.57 21.60
N GLY A 371 3.15 3.68 21.62
CA GLY A 371 4.45 3.77 22.28
C GLY A 371 4.37 3.60 23.80
N LEU A 372 3.35 4.17 24.44
CA LEU A 372 3.09 3.98 25.87
C LEU A 372 2.70 2.52 26.18
N ILE A 373 1.76 1.94 25.42
CA ILE A 373 1.37 0.53 25.57
C ILE A 373 2.57 -0.41 25.35
N ALA A 374 3.47 -0.09 24.42
CA ALA A 374 4.68 -0.87 24.19
C ALA A 374 5.58 -0.97 25.44
N PHE A 375 5.71 0.11 26.23
CA PHE A 375 6.39 0.07 27.53
C PHE A 375 5.60 -0.73 28.57
N CYS A 376 4.27 -0.64 28.58
CA CYS A 376 3.42 -1.43 29.49
C CYS A 376 3.61 -2.95 29.32
N TRP A 377 4.10 -3.44 28.18
CA TRP A 377 4.39 -4.88 27.98
C TRP A 377 5.42 -5.42 28.98
N ALA A 378 6.34 -4.59 29.46
CA ALA A 378 7.35 -5.00 30.45
C ALA A 378 6.76 -5.28 31.85
N GLY A 379 5.52 -4.83 32.11
CA GLY A 379 4.75 -5.13 33.33
C GLY A 379 3.65 -6.19 33.09
N VAL A 380 3.81 -7.05 32.08
CA VAL A 380 2.88 -8.16 31.79
C VAL A 380 3.56 -9.48 32.15
N ASP A 381 3.12 -10.07 33.25
CA ASP A 381 3.62 -11.32 33.82
C ASP A 381 2.55 -12.44 33.83
N GLU A 382 1.28 -12.10 33.66
CA GLU A 382 0.15 -13.05 33.65
C GLU A 382 -0.70 -13.05 32.37
N ILE A 383 -1.46 -14.14 32.17
CA ILE A 383 -2.27 -14.39 30.97
C ILE A 383 -3.36 -13.34 30.73
N HIS A 384 -4.01 -12.82 31.78
CA HIS A 384 -5.09 -11.83 31.62
C HIS A 384 -4.51 -10.47 31.22
N GLY A 385 -3.42 -10.04 31.86
CA GLY A 385 -2.58 -8.93 31.43
C GLY A 385 -2.13 -9.05 29.96
N LEU A 386 -1.71 -10.23 29.50
CA LEU A 386 -1.29 -10.43 28.11
C LEU A 386 -2.45 -10.32 27.11
N TYR A 387 -3.65 -10.81 27.43
CA TYR A 387 -4.85 -10.57 26.62
C TYR A 387 -5.22 -9.08 26.58
N ALA A 388 -5.24 -8.40 27.73
CA ALA A 388 -5.54 -6.98 27.81
C ALA A 388 -4.53 -6.14 27.01
N TRP A 389 -3.24 -6.45 27.14
CA TRP A 389 -2.18 -5.83 26.36
C TRP A 389 -2.37 -6.03 24.85
N SER A 390 -2.66 -7.27 24.42
CA SER A 390 -2.91 -7.61 23.02
C SER A 390 -4.09 -6.80 22.42
N ALA A 391 -5.13 -6.55 23.22
CA ALA A 391 -6.29 -5.77 22.82
C ALA A 391 -5.96 -4.30 22.59
N PHE A 392 -5.32 -3.64 23.58
CA PHE A 392 -4.97 -2.23 23.48
C PHE A 392 -3.87 -1.98 22.44
N TYR A 393 -2.85 -2.83 22.37
CA TYR A 393 -1.79 -2.72 21.36
C TYR A 393 -2.33 -2.96 19.94
N GLY A 394 -3.19 -3.98 19.78
CA GLY A 394 -3.87 -4.28 18.52
C GLY A 394 -4.74 -3.12 18.02
N LEU A 395 -5.47 -2.46 18.92
CA LEU A 395 -6.25 -1.26 18.60
C LEU A 395 -5.35 -0.11 18.12
N ALA A 396 -4.27 0.18 18.84
CA ALA A 396 -3.44 1.36 18.63
C ALA A 396 -2.49 1.21 17.42
N ALA A 397 -1.78 0.08 17.31
CA ALA A 397 -0.84 -0.17 16.20
C ALA A 397 -1.58 -0.27 14.84
N ALA A 398 -2.80 -0.79 14.83
CA ALA A 398 -3.64 -0.86 13.64
C ALA A 398 -4.07 0.54 13.12
N GLY A 399 -4.20 1.52 14.00
CA GLY A 399 -4.42 2.93 13.63
C GLY A 399 -3.21 3.52 12.91
N ILE A 400 -2.00 3.27 13.40
CA ILE A 400 -0.75 3.70 12.74
C ILE A 400 -0.65 3.09 11.33
N GLN A 401 -0.86 1.77 11.20
CA GLN A 401 -0.79 1.07 9.90
C GLN A 401 -1.74 1.66 8.85
N SER A 402 -2.97 2.02 9.25
CA SER A 402 -4.02 2.47 8.32
C SER A 402 -4.01 3.98 8.06
N LEU A 403 -3.66 4.81 9.04
CA LEU A 403 -3.53 6.26 8.85
C LEU A 403 -2.26 6.65 8.08
N PHE A 404 -1.23 5.80 8.04
CA PHE A 404 0.05 6.09 7.39
C PHE A 404 -0.10 6.47 5.90
N PRO A 405 -0.73 5.67 5.01
CA PRO A 405 -0.92 6.04 3.60
C PRO A 405 -1.81 7.28 3.41
N ALA A 406 -2.82 7.48 4.25
CA ALA A 406 -3.70 8.65 4.21
C ALA A 406 -2.93 9.93 4.57
N THR A 407 -2.11 9.89 5.62
CA THR A 407 -1.26 11.02 6.05
C THR A 407 -0.19 11.36 5.02
N LEU A 408 0.47 10.35 4.44
CA LEU A 408 1.46 10.52 3.38
C LEU A 408 0.85 11.17 2.13
N THR A 409 -0.42 10.88 1.84
CA THR A 409 -1.17 11.52 0.76
C THR A 409 -1.49 12.98 1.08
N SER A 410 -1.97 13.32 2.28
CA SER A 410 -2.28 14.72 2.66
C SER A 410 -1.03 15.60 2.91
N LEU A 411 0.15 14.99 3.02
CA LEU A 411 1.45 15.69 2.98
C LEU A 411 1.91 16.06 1.56
N THR A 412 1.27 15.54 0.51
CA THR A 412 1.63 15.86 -0.87
C THR A 412 0.68 16.89 -1.48
N THR A 413 1.19 18.08 -1.77
CA THR A 413 0.43 19.17 -2.42
C THR A 413 0.16 18.92 -3.91
N ASP A 414 1.18 18.48 -4.66
CA ASP A 414 1.01 18.12 -6.08
C ASP A 414 0.64 16.65 -6.25
N LEU A 415 -0.66 16.39 -6.47
CA LEU A 415 -1.21 15.05 -6.71
C LEU A 415 -0.58 14.32 -7.92
N LYS A 416 0.09 15.02 -8.84
CA LYS A 416 0.86 14.39 -9.93
C LYS A 416 2.10 13.66 -9.38
N LYS A 417 2.66 14.12 -8.26
CA LYS A 417 3.84 13.57 -7.59
C LYS A 417 3.53 12.61 -6.44
N ALA A 418 2.28 12.52 -5.99
CA ALA A 418 1.85 11.67 -4.88
C ALA A 418 2.36 10.23 -4.96
N GLY A 419 2.37 9.60 -6.14
CA GLY A 419 2.92 8.24 -6.31
C GLY A 419 4.44 8.15 -6.07
N VAL A 420 5.21 9.18 -6.47
CA VAL A 420 6.67 9.25 -6.25
C VAL A 420 6.96 9.47 -4.77
N ARG A 421 6.30 10.47 -4.15
CA ARG A 421 6.46 10.80 -2.74
C ARG A 421 5.99 9.66 -1.82
N MET A 422 4.94 8.95 -2.20
CA MET A 422 4.47 7.77 -1.47
C MET A 422 5.52 6.66 -1.53
N GLY A 423 6.00 6.31 -2.73
CA GLY A 423 7.03 5.29 -2.91
C GLY A 423 8.35 5.58 -2.17
N MET A 424 8.78 6.83 -2.15
CA MET A 424 9.98 7.23 -1.41
C MET A 424 9.87 6.95 0.11
N VAL A 425 8.76 7.29 0.76
CA VAL A 425 8.58 6.99 2.20
C VAL A 425 8.33 5.50 2.43
N LEU A 426 7.59 4.81 1.55
CA LEU A 426 7.43 3.35 1.63
C LEU A 426 8.79 2.64 1.55
N SER A 427 9.70 3.08 0.70
CA SER A 427 11.06 2.53 0.59
C SER A 427 11.91 2.76 1.85
N VAL A 428 11.74 3.91 2.54
CA VAL A 428 12.38 4.18 3.84
C VAL A 428 11.78 3.30 4.94
N VAL A 429 10.44 3.20 5.00
CA VAL A 429 9.71 2.37 5.96
C VAL A 429 9.98 0.87 5.76
N ALA A 430 10.23 0.42 4.52
CA ALA A 430 10.66 -0.93 4.22
C ALA A 430 11.91 -1.32 5.01
N VAL A 431 12.93 -0.44 5.03
CA VAL A 431 14.20 -0.70 5.73
C VAL A 431 13.99 -0.76 7.25
N ALA A 432 13.11 0.07 7.81
CA ALA A 432 12.76 0.00 9.24
C ALA A 432 12.15 -1.37 9.61
N ALA A 433 11.16 -1.82 8.84
CA ALA A 433 10.49 -3.10 9.06
C ALA A 433 11.41 -4.30 8.78
N LEU A 434 12.42 -4.17 7.90
CA LEU A 434 13.41 -5.20 7.64
C LEU A 434 14.27 -5.53 8.86
N ILE A 435 14.73 -4.49 9.57
CA ILE A 435 15.74 -4.64 10.64
C ILE A 435 15.14 -4.65 12.05
N GLY A 436 13.93 -4.13 12.24
CA GLY A 436 13.28 -3.99 13.55
C GLY A 436 13.10 -5.31 14.31
N SER A 437 12.40 -6.28 13.71
CA SER A 437 12.15 -7.57 14.36
C SER A 437 13.42 -8.43 14.55
N PRO A 438 14.40 -8.45 13.62
CA PRO A 438 15.69 -9.11 13.88
C PRO A 438 16.51 -8.47 15.00
N ILE A 439 16.53 -7.14 15.10
CA ILE A 439 17.18 -6.43 16.22
C ILE A 439 16.51 -6.79 17.54
N ALA A 440 15.18 -6.80 17.60
CA ALA A 440 14.44 -7.25 18.79
C ALA A 440 14.74 -8.72 19.14
N GLY A 441 14.84 -9.61 18.15
CA GLY A 441 15.23 -11.02 18.36
C GLY A 441 16.64 -11.17 18.94
N ALA A 442 17.59 -10.38 18.44
CA ALA A 442 18.95 -10.33 18.97
C ALA A 442 18.99 -9.78 20.41
N LEU A 443 18.17 -8.77 20.72
CA LEU A 443 18.03 -8.22 22.08
C LEU A 443 17.41 -9.23 23.07
N ILE A 444 16.45 -10.06 22.64
CA ILE A 444 15.93 -11.19 23.44
C ILE A 444 17.04 -12.22 23.68
N GLN A 445 17.86 -12.51 22.67
CA GLN A 445 18.95 -13.48 22.76
C GLN A 445 20.08 -13.00 23.70
N THR A 446 20.49 -11.73 23.64
CA THR A 446 21.50 -11.17 24.57
C THR A 446 20.99 -11.02 26.00
N ALA A 447 19.68 -10.86 26.18
CA ALA A 447 19.01 -10.90 27.48
C ALA A 447 18.69 -12.32 27.99
N GLY A 448 19.33 -13.37 27.45
CA GLY A 448 19.15 -14.75 27.91
C GLY A 448 17.75 -15.33 27.70
N GLY A 449 16.96 -14.75 26.78
CA GLY A 449 15.56 -15.11 26.54
C GLY A 449 14.55 -14.16 27.18
N HIS A 450 14.97 -13.20 28.02
CA HIS A 450 14.08 -12.19 28.58
C HIS A 450 13.74 -11.11 27.53
N TYR A 451 12.49 -10.65 27.51
CA TYR A 451 11.99 -9.75 26.45
C TYR A 451 12.17 -8.25 26.76
N LEU A 452 12.65 -7.91 27.97
CA LEU A 452 12.74 -6.53 28.46
C LEU A 452 13.46 -5.59 27.50
N TYR A 453 14.60 -6.00 26.93
CA TYR A 453 15.36 -5.15 26.02
C TYR A 453 14.62 -4.91 24.69
N ALA A 454 13.91 -5.91 24.16
CA ALA A 454 13.06 -5.76 22.99
C ALA A 454 11.81 -4.91 23.24
N GLN A 455 11.20 -5.02 24.43
CA GLN A 455 10.07 -4.20 24.88
C GLN A 455 10.48 -2.71 25.00
N MET A 456 11.60 -2.43 25.68
CA MET A 456 12.16 -1.09 25.82
C MET A 456 12.57 -0.49 24.47
N PHE A 457 13.18 -1.29 23.59
CA PHE A 457 13.49 -0.91 22.20
C PHE A 457 12.23 -0.52 21.42
N MET A 458 11.19 -1.37 21.44
CA MET A 458 9.92 -1.13 20.74
C MET A 458 9.25 0.17 21.21
N GLY A 459 9.11 0.37 22.53
CA GLY A 459 8.53 1.59 23.10
C GLY A 459 9.34 2.84 22.76
N SER A 460 10.67 2.76 22.88
CA SER A 460 11.56 3.90 22.60
C SER A 460 11.52 4.32 21.13
N ALA A 461 11.54 3.36 20.21
CA ALA A 461 11.44 3.62 18.77
C ALA A 461 10.11 4.31 18.42
N ILE A 462 8.99 3.80 18.94
CA ILE A 462 7.65 4.36 18.66
C ILE A 462 7.47 5.74 19.31
N LEU A 463 7.97 5.99 20.52
CA LEU A 463 7.94 7.34 21.11
C LEU A 463 8.86 8.33 20.38
N ALA A 464 10.06 7.93 19.97
CA ALA A 464 10.93 8.79 19.15
C ALA A 464 10.28 9.11 17.78
N GLY A 465 9.60 8.14 17.19
CA GLY A 465 8.76 8.35 16.00
C GLY A 465 7.63 9.34 16.26
N THR A 466 6.94 9.22 17.39
CA THR A 466 5.87 10.12 17.83
C THR A 466 6.35 11.57 17.98
N LEU A 467 7.48 11.79 18.66
CA LEU A 467 8.09 13.12 18.83
C LEU A 467 8.46 13.74 17.47
N THR A 468 8.96 12.91 16.54
CA THR A 468 9.28 13.36 15.18
C THR A 468 8.02 13.67 14.35
N LEU A 469 6.92 12.94 14.53
CA LEU A 469 5.63 13.26 13.91
C LEU A 469 5.01 14.56 14.48
N ILE A 470 5.22 14.85 15.77
CA ILE A 470 4.86 16.16 16.36
C ILE A 470 5.67 17.27 15.69
N ALA A 471 6.98 17.09 15.50
CA ALA A 471 7.81 18.03 14.74
C ALA A 471 7.33 18.21 13.28
N ALA A 472 6.93 17.13 12.60
CA ALA A 472 6.35 17.18 11.25
C ALA A 472 5.07 18.02 11.19
N ARG A 473 4.19 17.91 12.20
CA ARG A 473 2.97 18.70 12.34
C ARG A 473 3.29 20.17 12.62
N VAL A 474 4.17 20.46 13.58
CA VAL A 474 4.57 21.84 13.91
C VAL A 474 5.23 22.52 12.72
N ALA A 475 6.04 21.82 11.93
CA ALA A 475 6.63 22.34 10.70
C ALA A 475 5.59 22.61 9.57
N LYS A 476 4.37 22.07 9.65
CA LYS A 476 3.32 22.21 8.62
C LYS A 476 2.19 23.18 8.99
N LEU A 477 1.87 23.28 10.29
CA LEU A 477 0.74 24.07 10.82
C LEU A 477 1.17 25.14 11.82
N GLY A 478 2.44 25.18 12.21
CA GLY A 478 2.88 25.92 13.40
C GLY A 478 2.34 25.27 14.69
N PHE A 479 2.23 26.08 15.74
CA PHE A 479 1.70 25.64 17.04
C PHE A 479 0.17 25.55 17.06
N THR A 480 -0.54 26.37 16.27
CA THR A 480 -2.01 26.43 16.22
C THR A 480 -2.66 25.14 15.74
N TRP A 481 -3.83 24.83 16.31
CA TRP A 481 -4.66 23.69 15.90
C TRP A 481 -5.68 24.13 14.85
N HIS A 482 -5.39 23.84 13.58
CA HIS A 482 -6.33 23.99 12.46
C HIS A 482 -6.49 22.65 11.72
N ARG A 483 -7.65 22.47 11.08
CA ARG A 483 -7.97 21.26 10.29
C ARG A 483 -7.14 21.19 9.00
N MET A 484 -6.97 19.97 8.51
CA MET A 484 -6.52 19.61 7.16
C MET A 484 -7.44 18.53 6.60
#